data_AF-A0A2D4SDY5-F1
#
_entry.id   AF-A0A2D4SDY5-F1
#
_cell.length_a   1.000
_cell.length_b   1.000
_cell.length_c   1.000
_cell.angle_alpha   90.00
_cell.angle_beta   90.00
_cell.angle_gamma   90.00
#
_symmetry.space_group_name_H-M   'P 1'
#
loop_
_entity.id
_entity.type
_entity.pdbx_description
1 polymer ?
#
loop_
_entity_poly.entity_id
_entity_poly.type
_entity_poly.pdbx_seq_one_letter_code
_entity_poly.pdbx_strand_id
1 'polypeptide(L)'
;MRRGEGTLAAIRIYYDGDCPFCSRYARYLRLQAHAGKPELVDLRRDPAARKHFAAQGYAPDKGMLVEYRGELYAGARAMHLLSLLSTPSTRFNAFVAWLMSRPSSATLLYPLLRMGRAAVLICLGRRALESEKGWRKSPHGFFFFAFGLFGFLHLLIYIFSYGVALYPTSYLAGLFGALLALFPLSRRLFLALIVTLAVDGVLHAPIFSNHTLIKNFFVLGVLVAGLESWIRGESWAWFVQRFAPAGRWLLLGMYFFGVFHKLNKDFLNPEVSCAVTLLEQVPFAGALIHFEWIQLASIYGTLVVETVIALCLLVPASRNLGIFLGIAFHSLLALSGYAMYAPFSTLSIALHCLFLPPFAHAQLAGNRRINAWLGLSRRALGVALLLLWVVLLACLAHVKAFDQFGLLWLLFPVLLLWAVYASGQAPESVQAHPVAVTRTPVWGWILLALFMFNGFAPYLGLKTAQSINMFANLRLEGGTGNHLVLPWAPRPFGYLKDTVEIVEPGGVGYFKFVKQSDLRLTWYDFLNRMERADAATRVSYRRNGVYYEGITQSDLRDSFANTLHARWIRSWLHFTPVNLKDPKPCARNN
;
A
#
# COMPACT_ATOMS: atom_id res chain seq x y z
N MET A 1 -10.19 5.36 68.15
CA MET A 1 -9.74 3.96 67.99
C MET A 1 -10.94 3.03 67.99
N ARG A 2 -11.25 2.40 66.86
CA ARG A 2 -11.91 1.08 66.79
C ARG A 2 -11.21 0.31 65.67
N ARG A 3 -10.17 -0.45 66.05
CA ARG A 3 -9.65 -1.56 65.26
C ARG A 3 -10.66 -2.69 65.45
N GLY A 4 -11.33 -3.08 64.38
CA GLY A 4 -12.24 -4.22 64.33
C GLY A 4 -11.95 -5.01 63.07
N GLU A 5 -11.41 -6.22 63.30
CA GLU A 5 -11.61 -7.45 62.52
C GLU A 5 -11.18 -7.48 61.04
N GLY A 6 -10.19 -8.32 60.77
CA GLY A 6 -9.59 -8.54 59.46
C GLY A 6 -10.56 -9.14 58.46
N THR A 7 -11.20 -8.31 57.66
CA THR A 7 -11.58 -8.69 56.29
C THR A 7 -10.29 -8.96 55.52
N LEU A 8 -10.00 -10.23 55.25
CA LEU A 8 -9.03 -10.66 54.23
C LEU A 8 -9.22 -9.74 53.00
N ALA A 9 -8.18 -8.99 52.64
CA ALA A 9 -8.25 -8.07 51.51
C ALA A 9 -8.62 -8.87 50.25
N ALA A 10 -9.88 -8.75 49.81
CA ALA A 10 -10.37 -9.46 48.64
C ALA A 10 -9.70 -8.88 47.40
N ILE A 11 -8.81 -9.64 46.79
CA ILE A 11 -8.18 -9.28 45.51
C ILE A 11 -9.09 -9.74 44.37
N ARG A 12 -9.44 -8.82 43.47
CA ARG A 12 -10.21 -9.14 42.25
C ARG A 12 -9.34 -9.00 41.02
N ILE A 13 -9.38 -10.00 40.15
CA ILE A 13 -8.61 -10.04 38.91
C ILE A 13 -9.58 -10.09 37.73
N TYR A 14 -9.58 -9.02 36.95
CA TYR A 14 -10.43 -8.88 35.76
C TYR A 14 -9.62 -9.20 34.50
N TYR A 15 -10.02 -10.26 33.80
CA TYR A 15 -9.26 -10.79 32.66
C TYR A 15 -10.16 -11.07 31.45
N ASP A 16 -9.52 -11.31 30.30
CA ASP A 16 -10.19 -11.68 29.06
C ASP A 16 -10.27 -13.21 28.93
N GLY A 17 -11.46 -13.78 29.10
CA GLY A 17 -11.70 -15.22 28.99
C GLY A 17 -11.33 -15.85 27.64
N ASP A 18 -11.42 -15.09 26.55
CA ASP A 18 -11.10 -15.56 25.19
C ASP A 18 -9.58 -15.63 24.95
N CYS A 19 -8.76 -15.05 25.82
CA CYS A 19 -7.30 -15.13 25.72
C CYS A 19 -6.77 -16.35 26.48
N PRO A 20 -6.19 -17.37 25.81
CA PRO A 20 -5.70 -18.58 26.47
C PRO A 20 -4.63 -18.30 27.54
N PHE A 21 -3.77 -17.31 27.31
CA PHE A 21 -2.72 -16.92 28.26
C PHE A 21 -3.30 -16.25 29.51
N CYS A 22 -4.22 -15.29 29.34
CA CYS A 22 -4.85 -14.61 30.47
C CYS A 22 -5.66 -15.57 31.32
N SER A 23 -6.48 -16.41 30.68
CA SER A 23 -7.31 -17.41 31.36
C SER A 23 -6.48 -18.45 32.10
N ARG A 24 -5.38 -18.94 31.52
CA ARG A 24 -4.47 -19.86 32.21
C ARG A 24 -3.70 -19.17 33.34
N TYR A 25 -3.15 -17.97 33.10
CA TYR A 25 -2.43 -17.23 34.13
C TYR A 25 -3.31 -16.95 35.35
N ALA A 26 -4.52 -16.42 35.14
CA ALA A 26 -5.48 -16.15 36.22
C ALA A 26 -5.86 -17.42 37.00
N ARG A 27 -6.06 -18.55 36.33
CA ARG A 27 -6.44 -19.83 36.97
C ARG A 27 -5.32 -20.48 37.78
N TYR A 28 -4.08 -20.37 37.31
CA TYR A 28 -2.90 -20.99 37.94
C TYR A 28 -2.12 -20.03 38.85
N LEU A 29 -2.60 -18.80 39.01
CA LEU A 29 -2.01 -17.83 39.92
C LEU A 29 -2.24 -18.28 41.37
N ARG A 30 -1.15 -18.53 42.09
CA ARG A 30 -1.18 -18.83 43.52
C ARG A 30 -0.61 -17.65 44.29
N LEU A 31 -1.47 -16.97 45.02
CA LEU A 31 -1.09 -15.82 45.83
C LEU A 31 -0.62 -16.27 47.23
N GLN A 32 0.20 -15.45 47.89
CA GLN A 32 0.61 -15.66 49.27
C GLN A 32 -0.61 -15.66 50.21
N ALA A 33 -0.53 -16.40 51.33
CA ALA A 33 -1.65 -16.57 52.25
C ALA A 33 -2.27 -15.24 52.75
N HIS A 34 -1.44 -14.20 52.90
CA HIS A 34 -1.89 -12.86 53.35
C HIS A 34 -2.55 -12.00 52.27
N ALA A 35 -2.50 -12.41 51.00
CA ALA A 35 -3.11 -11.69 49.87
C ALA A 35 -4.60 -12.03 49.66
N GLY A 36 -5.13 -13.02 50.36
CA GLY A 36 -6.52 -13.50 50.21
C GLY A 36 -6.73 -14.41 49.01
N LYS A 37 -7.91 -15.06 48.93
CA LYS A 37 -8.31 -15.88 47.78
C LYS A 37 -8.74 -14.96 46.63
N PRO A 38 -8.12 -15.05 45.44
CA PRO A 38 -8.49 -14.17 44.33
C PRO A 38 -9.88 -14.49 43.79
N GLU A 39 -10.70 -13.45 43.63
CA GLU A 39 -11.93 -13.50 42.85
C GLU A 39 -11.59 -13.22 41.38
N LEU A 40 -11.87 -14.20 40.51
CA LEU A 40 -11.55 -14.13 39.09
C LEU A 40 -12.80 -13.72 38.30
N VAL A 41 -12.73 -12.58 37.62
CA VAL A 41 -13.85 -12.02 36.85
C VAL A 41 -13.51 -12.03 35.36
N ASP A 42 -14.25 -12.82 34.58
CA ASP A 42 -14.15 -12.83 33.12
C ASP A 42 -14.95 -11.66 32.52
N LEU A 43 -14.24 -10.68 31.97
CA LEU A 43 -14.84 -9.49 31.35
C LEU A 43 -15.72 -9.81 30.13
N ARG A 44 -15.60 -11.00 29.53
CA ARG A 44 -16.52 -11.45 28.45
C ARG A 44 -17.94 -11.64 28.97
N ARG A 45 -18.07 -12.11 30.21
CA ARG A 45 -19.33 -12.48 30.87
C ARG A 45 -19.93 -11.34 31.69
N ASP A 46 -19.15 -10.27 31.92
CA ASP A 46 -19.59 -9.09 32.68
C ASP A 46 -19.53 -7.80 31.82
N PRO A 47 -20.62 -7.47 31.10
CA PRO A 47 -20.73 -6.20 30.38
C PRO A 47 -20.77 -4.96 31.28
N ALA A 48 -21.22 -5.08 32.53
CA ALA A 48 -21.34 -3.96 33.46
C ALA A 48 -19.95 -3.52 33.93
N ALA A 49 -19.10 -4.46 34.35
CA ALA A 49 -17.71 -4.20 34.70
C ALA A 49 -16.93 -3.59 33.53
N ARG A 50 -17.11 -4.11 32.30
CA ARG A 50 -16.48 -3.50 31.10
C ARG A 50 -16.86 -2.04 30.90
N LYS A 51 -18.15 -1.70 31.01
CA LYS A 51 -18.61 -0.32 30.87
C LYS A 51 -18.08 0.58 31.99
N HIS A 52 -18.07 0.07 33.22
CA HIS A 52 -17.58 0.78 34.39
C HIS A 52 -16.10 1.16 34.23
N PHE A 53 -15.24 0.20 33.87
CA PHE A 53 -13.82 0.47 33.66
C PHE A 53 -13.54 1.35 32.44
N ALA A 54 -14.27 1.16 31.35
CA ALA A 54 -14.17 2.03 30.18
C ALA A 54 -14.53 3.49 30.53
N ALA A 55 -15.55 3.71 31.36
CA ALA A 55 -15.93 5.06 31.83
C ALA A 55 -14.84 5.72 32.71
N GLN A 56 -14.02 4.92 33.39
CA GLN A 56 -12.88 5.39 34.18
C GLN A 56 -11.58 5.55 33.35
N GLY A 57 -11.64 5.37 32.02
CA GLY A 57 -10.49 5.51 31.13
C GLY A 57 -9.60 4.25 31.01
N TYR A 58 -9.98 3.15 31.65
CA TYR A 58 -9.29 1.87 31.51
C TYR A 58 -9.88 1.09 30.33
N ALA A 59 -9.06 0.84 29.31
CA ALA A 59 -9.47 0.02 28.18
C ALA A 59 -9.26 -1.47 28.49
N PRO A 60 -10.32 -2.29 28.64
CA PRO A 60 -10.21 -3.73 28.94
C PRO A 60 -9.40 -4.52 27.89
N ASP A 61 -9.40 -4.03 26.65
CA ASP A 61 -8.61 -4.61 25.55
C ASP A 61 -7.10 -4.36 25.71
N LYS A 62 -6.70 -3.32 26.45
CA LYS A 62 -5.29 -2.97 26.64
C LYS A 62 -4.59 -3.79 27.71
N GLY A 63 -5.33 -4.51 28.55
CA GLY A 63 -4.70 -5.30 29.61
C GLY A 63 -5.65 -5.85 30.66
N MET A 64 -5.07 -6.63 31.58
CA MET A 64 -5.74 -7.10 32.79
C MET A 64 -5.83 -5.95 33.81
N LEU A 65 -6.88 -5.99 34.64
CA LEU A 65 -7.08 -5.08 35.76
C LEU A 65 -7.09 -5.88 37.05
N VAL A 66 -6.51 -5.31 38.11
CA VAL A 66 -6.47 -5.92 39.43
C VAL A 66 -6.93 -4.88 40.45
N GLU A 67 -7.97 -5.20 41.20
CA GLU A 67 -8.41 -4.41 42.33
C GLU A 67 -7.85 -5.02 43.61
N TYR A 68 -7.09 -4.23 44.38
CA TYR A 68 -6.47 -4.66 45.62
C TYR A 68 -6.53 -3.53 46.64
N ARG A 69 -7.11 -3.80 47.82
CA ARG A 69 -7.27 -2.82 48.92
C ARG A 69 -7.93 -1.50 48.50
N GLY A 70 -8.93 -1.58 47.61
CA GLY A 70 -9.66 -0.40 47.11
C GLY A 70 -8.92 0.41 46.04
N GLU A 71 -7.73 -0.02 45.62
CA GLU A 71 -6.98 0.59 44.51
C GLU A 71 -7.01 -0.29 43.26
N LEU A 72 -7.13 0.36 42.10
CA LEU A 72 -7.15 -0.30 40.80
C LEU A 72 -5.78 -0.21 40.10
N TYR A 73 -5.23 -1.36 39.75
CA TYR A 73 -3.97 -1.52 39.04
C TYR A 73 -4.26 -2.03 37.63
N ALA A 74 -3.62 -1.42 36.63
CA ALA A 74 -3.82 -1.77 35.23
C ALA A 74 -2.51 -2.18 34.53
N GLY A 75 -2.61 -3.16 33.64
CA GLY A 75 -1.55 -3.53 32.73
C GLY A 75 -0.23 -3.91 33.41
N ALA A 76 0.86 -3.20 33.11
CA ALA A 76 2.18 -3.44 33.70
C ALA A 76 2.15 -3.35 35.23
N ARG A 77 1.42 -2.37 35.79
CA ARG A 77 1.28 -2.21 37.25
C ARG A 77 0.51 -3.37 37.89
N ALA A 78 -0.51 -3.88 37.19
CA ALA A 78 -1.23 -5.08 37.64
C ALA A 78 -0.32 -6.32 37.64
N MET A 79 0.44 -6.53 36.57
CA MET A 79 1.39 -7.66 36.49
C MET A 79 2.49 -7.56 37.55
N HIS A 80 3.02 -6.37 37.79
CA HIS A 80 4.00 -6.13 38.84
C HIS A 80 3.41 -6.42 40.22
N LEU A 81 2.23 -5.89 40.54
CA LEU A 81 1.55 -6.18 41.82
C LEU A 81 1.33 -7.68 42.01
N LEU A 82 0.78 -8.37 41.00
CA LEU A 82 0.57 -9.82 41.09
C LEU A 82 1.89 -10.58 41.25
N SER A 83 2.98 -10.13 40.63
CA SER A 83 4.29 -10.77 40.79
C SER A 83 4.81 -10.69 42.23
N LEU A 84 4.57 -9.58 42.94
CA LEU A 84 4.95 -9.39 44.34
C LEU A 84 4.08 -10.23 45.28
N LEU A 85 2.81 -10.40 44.95
CA LEU A 85 1.84 -11.17 45.74
C LEU A 85 1.84 -12.67 45.41
N SER A 86 2.55 -13.10 44.36
CA SER A 86 2.60 -14.50 43.93
C SER A 86 3.55 -15.33 44.78
N THR A 87 3.25 -16.63 44.87
CA THR A 87 4.19 -17.65 45.35
C THR A 87 4.86 -18.33 44.15
N PRO A 88 6.15 -18.73 44.23
CA PRO A 88 6.85 -19.42 43.15
C PRO A 88 6.43 -20.90 43.07
N SER A 89 5.13 -21.16 42.99
CA SER A 89 4.55 -22.51 43.08
C SER A 89 4.83 -23.40 41.86
N THR A 90 5.28 -22.82 40.75
CA THR A 90 5.68 -23.52 39.52
C THR A 90 6.89 -22.81 38.91
N ARG A 91 7.70 -23.51 38.11
CA ARG A 91 8.85 -22.91 37.37
C ARG A 91 8.40 -21.75 36.48
N PHE A 92 7.22 -21.86 35.87
CA PHE A 92 6.62 -20.80 35.07
C PHE A 92 6.23 -19.57 35.91
N ASN A 93 5.56 -19.77 37.05
CA ASN A 93 5.19 -18.67 37.94
C ASN A 93 6.43 -17.98 38.54
N ALA A 94 7.45 -18.75 38.91
CA ALA A 94 8.72 -18.22 39.40
C ALA A 94 9.43 -17.36 38.34
N PHE A 95 9.44 -17.81 37.08
CA PHE A 95 10.01 -17.04 35.97
C PHE A 95 9.24 -15.74 35.73
N VAL A 96 7.91 -15.79 35.65
CA VAL A 96 7.08 -14.57 35.46
C VAL A 96 7.23 -13.61 36.65
N ALA A 97 7.29 -14.13 37.88
CA ALA A 97 7.48 -13.33 39.07
C ALA A 97 8.84 -12.62 39.06
N TRP A 98 9.92 -13.34 38.73
CA TRP A 98 11.25 -12.77 38.56
C TRP A 98 11.28 -11.69 37.47
N LEU A 99 10.70 -11.99 36.31
CA LEU A 99 10.69 -11.10 35.14
C LEU A 99 9.94 -9.78 35.40
N MET A 100 8.84 -9.83 36.16
CA MET A 100 7.96 -8.68 36.46
C MET A 100 8.20 -8.06 37.85
N SER A 101 9.21 -8.54 38.58
CA SER A 101 9.52 -8.12 39.97
C SER A 101 9.96 -6.67 40.10
N ARG A 102 10.43 -6.03 39.02
CA ARG A 102 10.84 -4.63 39.00
C ARG A 102 9.81 -3.79 38.23
N PRO A 103 9.42 -2.60 38.72
CA PRO A 103 8.48 -1.73 38.00
C PRO A 103 8.93 -1.37 36.57
N SER A 104 10.24 -1.15 36.39
CA SER A 104 10.84 -0.82 35.09
C SER A 104 10.80 -2.00 34.12
N SER A 105 11.11 -3.22 34.58
CA SER A 105 11.04 -4.42 33.73
C SER A 105 9.61 -4.74 33.32
N ALA A 106 8.66 -4.61 34.25
CA ALA A 106 7.24 -4.78 33.96
C ALA A 106 6.77 -3.76 32.90
N THR A 107 7.17 -2.50 33.02
CA THR A 107 6.79 -1.46 32.05
C THR A 107 7.40 -1.71 30.66
N LEU A 108 8.64 -2.19 30.59
CA LEU A 108 9.33 -2.48 29.33
C LEU A 108 8.80 -3.75 28.63
N LEU A 109 8.50 -4.80 29.39
CA LEU A 109 8.14 -6.12 28.85
C LEU A 109 6.64 -6.30 28.65
N TYR A 110 5.80 -5.58 29.40
CA TYR A 110 4.36 -5.67 29.28
C TYR A 110 3.82 -5.42 27.86
N PRO A 111 4.35 -4.46 27.08
CA PRO A 111 4.00 -4.31 25.66
C PRO A 111 4.18 -5.60 24.86
N LEU A 112 5.26 -6.37 25.08
CA LEU A 112 5.48 -7.65 24.38
C LEU A 112 4.44 -8.71 24.75
N LEU A 113 4.06 -8.80 26.03
CA LEU A 113 3.00 -9.71 26.48
C LEU A 113 1.64 -9.33 25.86
N ARG A 114 1.34 -8.02 25.83
CA ARG A 114 0.15 -7.50 25.16
C ARG A 114 0.17 -7.77 23.66
N MET A 115 1.33 -7.64 23.03
CA MET A 115 1.51 -7.94 21.62
C MET A 115 1.21 -9.42 21.33
N GLY A 116 1.77 -10.33 22.13
CA GLY A 116 1.49 -11.76 22.04
C GLY A 116 0.00 -12.10 22.24
N ARG A 117 -0.66 -11.48 23.22
CA ARG A 117 -2.13 -11.59 23.40
C ARG A 117 -2.86 -11.17 22.13
N ALA A 118 -2.55 -10.00 21.58
CA ALA A 118 -3.24 -9.49 20.40
C ALA A 118 -3.07 -10.40 19.18
N ALA A 119 -1.85 -10.90 18.92
CA ALA A 119 -1.59 -11.84 17.84
C ALA A 119 -2.40 -13.14 17.99
N VAL A 120 -2.42 -13.73 19.18
CA VAL A 120 -3.21 -14.96 19.41
C VAL A 120 -4.70 -14.72 19.25
N LEU A 121 -5.25 -13.59 19.73
CA LEU A 121 -6.66 -13.26 19.53
C LEU A 121 -6.99 -13.06 18.04
N ILE A 122 -6.09 -12.44 17.26
CA ILE A 122 -6.25 -12.29 15.80
C ILE A 122 -6.20 -13.66 15.13
N CYS A 123 -5.20 -14.50 15.43
CA CYS A 123 -5.05 -15.84 14.87
C CYS A 123 -6.24 -16.75 15.22
N LEU A 124 -6.80 -16.63 16.43
CA LEU A 124 -8.00 -17.35 16.87
C LEU A 124 -9.31 -16.69 16.42
N GLY A 125 -9.28 -15.44 15.95
CA GLY A 125 -10.44 -14.77 15.35
C GLY A 125 -11.42 -14.28 16.40
N ARG A 126 -10.89 -14.07 17.61
CA ARG A 126 -11.63 -13.56 18.76
C ARG A 126 -11.83 -12.05 18.59
N ARG A 127 -13.00 -11.56 19.02
CA ARG A 127 -13.35 -10.14 18.91
C ARG A 127 -12.74 -9.36 20.08
N ALA A 128 -12.52 -8.06 19.92
CA ALA A 128 -12.20 -7.17 21.03
C ALA A 128 -13.33 -7.19 22.10
N LEU A 129 -12.98 -6.93 23.36
CA LEU A 129 -13.90 -6.84 24.50
C LEU A 129 -14.80 -5.62 24.38
N GLU A 130 -14.26 -4.48 23.96
CA GLU A 130 -15.06 -3.36 23.51
C GLU A 130 -15.73 -3.77 22.20
N SER A 131 -17.06 -3.95 22.25
CA SER A 131 -17.80 -4.39 21.08
C SER A 131 -17.62 -3.35 19.98
N GLU A 132 -16.85 -3.69 18.95
CA GLU A 132 -16.77 -2.92 17.71
C GLU A 132 -18.08 -3.06 16.91
N LYS A 133 -19.24 -2.76 17.53
CA LYS A 133 -20.50 -2.55 16.81
C LYS A 133 -20.36 -1.46 15.73
N GLY A 134 -19.33 -0.59 15.86
CA GLY A 134 -18.91 0.39 14.86
C GLY A 134 -18.04 -0.14 13.71
N TRP A 135 -17.32 -1.27 13.82
CA TRP A 135 -16.43 -1.71 12.73
C TRP A 135 -17.16 -2.35 11.55
N ARG A 136 -18.32 -2.98 11.77
CA ARG A 136 -19.19 -3.34 10.64
C ARG A 136 -19.77 -2.11 9.94
N LYS A 137 -19.70 -0.94 10.59
CA LYS A 137 -19.95 0.40 10.03
C LYS A 137 -18.64 1.12 9.66
N SER A 138 -17.51 0.38 9.57
CA SER A 138 -16.18 0.94 9.36
C SER A 138 -16.10 1.69 8.03
N PRO A 139 -15.53 2.89 8.03
CA PRO A 139 -15.34 3.69 6.84
C PRO A 139 -14.34 3.10 5.82
N HIS A 140 -13.81 1.90 6.03
CA HIS A 140 -12.71 1.38 5.22
C HIS A 140 -13.05 0.13 4.41
N GLY A 141 -14.31 -0.33 4.42
CA GLY A 141 -14.75 -1.49 3.65
C GLY A 141 -14.48 -1.35 2.14
N PHE A 142 -14.73 -0.17 1.56
CA PHE A 142 -14.42 0.11 0.16
C PHE A 142 -12.93 0.09 -0.15
N PHE A 143 -12.11 0.62 0.77
CA PHE A 143 -10.65 0.54 0.66
C PHE A 143 -10.19 -0.93 0.64
N PHE A 144 -10.61 -1.75 1.61
CA PHE A 144 -10.18 -3.16 1.65
C PHE A 144 -10.67 -3.97 0.46
N PHE A 145 -11.90 -3.71 -0.01
CA PHE A 145 -12.40 -4.31 -1.23
C PHE A 145 -11.51 -3.97 -2.43
N ALA A 146 -11.28 -2.68 -2.68
CA ALA A 146 -10.48 -2.20 -3.80
C ALA A 146 -9.02 -2.68 -3.69
N PHE A 147 -8.43 -2.65 -2.49
CA PHE A 147 -7.07 -3.12 -2.26
C PHE A 147 -6.94 -4.65 -2.39
N GLY A 148 -7.96 -5.40 -2.00
CA GLY A 148 -8.05 -6.85 -2.26
C GLY A 148 -8.11 -7.16 -3.75
N LEU A 149 -8.99 -6.46 -4.48
CA LEU A 149 -9.08 -6.57 -5.94
C LEU A 149 -7.75 -6.21 -6.62
N PHE A 150 -7.07 -5.16 -6.15
CA PHE A 150 -5.71 -4.84 -6.60
C PHE A 150 -4.75 -6.01 -6.42
N GLY A 151 -4.74 -6.68 -5.25
CA GLY A 151 -3.88 -7.85 -5.01
C GLY A 151 -4.08 -8.97 -6.03
N PHE A 152 -5.34 -9.25 -6.39
CA PHE A 152 -5.68 -10.20 -7.45
C PHE A 152 -5.20 -9.73 -8.83
N LEU A 153 -5.52 -8.50 -9.21
CA LEU A 153 -5.14 -7.92 -10.51
C LEU A 153 -3.62 -7.82 -10.68
N HIS A 154 -2.89 -7.58 -9.58
CA HIS A 154 -1.44 -7.52 -9.55
C HIS A 154 -0.79 -8.90 -9.82
N LEU A 155 -1.45 -10.00 -9.47
CA LEU A 155 -1.03 -11.34 -9.91
C LEU A 155 -1.24 -11.49 -11.43
N LEU A 156 -2.40 -11.09 -11.96
CA LEU A 156 -2.69 -11.24 -13.40
C LEU A 156 -1.70 -10.48 -14.28
N ILE A 157 -1.34 -9.25 -13.93
CA ILE A 157 -0.37 -8.48 -14.72
C ILE A 157 1.04 -9.10 -14.68
N TYR A 158 1.42 -9.75 -13.57
CA TYR A 158 2.69 -10.48 -13.49
C TYR A 158 2.68 -11.70 -14.41
N ILE A 159 1.59 -12.47 -14.41
CA ILE A 159 1.44 -13.67 -15.26
C ILE A 159 1.41 -13.28 -16.74
N PHE A 160 0.58 -12.30 -17.12
CA PHE A 160 0.19 -12.10 -18.52
C PHE A 160 0.84 -10.91 -19.21
N SER A 161 1.49 -9.99 -18.48
CA SER A 161 2.08 -8.78 -19.08
C SER A 161 3.57 -8.62 -18.79
N TYR A 162 4.05 -8.96 -17.60
CA TYR A 162 5.46 -8.69 -17.24
C TYR A 162 6.42 -9.83 -17.57
N GLY A 163 5.92 -11.06 -17.80
CA GLY A 163 6.78 -12.20 -18.14
C GLY A 163 7.85 -12.49 -17.09
N VAL A 164 7.57 -12.13 -15.83
CA VAL A 164 8.48 -12.31 -14.70
C VAL A 164 8.32 -13.70 -14.10
N ALA A 165 9.40 -14.23 -13.51
CA ALA A 165 9.32 -15.45 -12.72
C ALA A 165 8.39 -15.22 -11.52
N LEU A 166 7.44 -16.13 -11.31
CA LEU A 166 6.47 -16.03 -10.24
C LEU A 166 6.96 -16.80 -9.01
N TYR A 167 6.90 -16.14 -7.86
CA TYR A 167 7.15 -16.77 -6.57
C TYR A 167 5.84 -17.29 -5.95
N PRO A 168 5.89 -18.27 -5.01
CA PRO A 168 4.73 -18.67 -4.23
C PRO A 168 4.01 -17.48 -3.56
N THR A 169 4.75 -16.44 -3.19
CA THR A 169 4.19 -15.20 -2.63
C THR A 169 3.28 -14.47 -3.61
N SER A 170 3.58 -14.46 -4.91
CA SER A 170 2.72 -13.83 -5.93
C SER A 170 1.35 -14.50 -5.98
N TYR A 171 1.32 -15.83 -5.99
CA TYR A 171 0.07 -16.60 -5.96
C TYR A 171 -0.71 -16.37 -4.67
N LEU A 172 -0.03 -16.37 -3.52
CA LEU A 172 -0.64 -16.08 -2.22
C LEU A 172 -1.19 -14.64 -2.16
N ALA A 173 -0.50 -13.66 -2.76
CA ALA A 173 -0.98 -12.28 -2.82
C ALA A 173 -2.26 -12.19 -3.66
N GLY A 174 -2.31 -12.87 -4.81
CA GLY A 174 -3.53 -12.95 -5.61
C GLY A 174 -4.68 -13.64 -4.87
N LEU A 175 -4.41 -14.75 -4.19
CA LEU A 175 -5.39 -15.50 -3.40
C LEU A 175 -5.94 -14.66 -2.23
N PHE A 176 -5.07 -14.11 -1.38
CA PHE A 176 -5.50 -13.27 -0.26
C PHE A 176 -6.17 -11.98 -0.75
N GLY A 177 -5.75 -11.43 -1.89
CA GLY A 177 -6.41 -10.32 -2.56
C GLY A 177 -7.85 -10.65 -2.93
N ALA A 178 -8.06 -11.75 -3.67
CA ALA A 178 -9.40 -12.21 -4.07
C ALA A 178 -10.29 -12.53 -2.85
N LEU A 179 -9.75 -13.22 -1.84
CA LEU A 179 -10.46 -13.50 -0.60
C LEU A 179 -10.80 -12.22 0.18
N LEU A 180 -9.90 -11.23 0.20
CA LEU A 180 -10.18 -9.95 0.85
C LEU A 180 -11.26 -9.17 0.09
N ALA A 181 -11.28 -9.21 -1.24
CA ALA A 181 -12.36 -8.62 -2.03
C ALA A 181 -13.72 -9.29 -1.74
N LEU A 182 -13.74 -10.61 -1.53
CA LEU A 182 -14.94 -11.35 -1.10
C LEU A 182 -15.34 -11.02 0.35
N PHE A 183 -14.36 -10.84 1.23
CA PHE A 183 -14.54 -10.63 2.67
C PHE A 183 -13.84 -9.36 3.16
N PRO A 184 -14.27 -8.15 2.72
CA PRO A 184 -13.52 -6.90 2.90
C PRO A 184 -13.42 -6.42 4.35
N LEU A 185 -14.13 -7.06 5.28
CA LEU A 185 -14.06 -6.76 6.71
C LEU A 185 -13.12 -7.70 7.47
N SER A 186 -12.47 -8.64 6.78
CA SER A 186 -11.56 -9.62 7.38
C SER A 186 -10.17 -9.03 7.64
N ARG A 187 -9.87 -8.79 8.91
CA ARG A 187 -8.56 -8.26 9.36
C ARG A 187 -7.41 -9.21 9.03
N ARG A 188 -7.65 -10.51 9.21
CA ARG A 188 -6.64 -11.56 8.96
C ARG A 188 -6.22 -11.59 7.49
N LEU A 189 -7.19 -11.50 6.58
CA LEU A 189 -6.91 -11.51 5.14
C LEU A 189 -6.14 -10.27 4.73
N PHE A 190 -6.50 -9.09 5.26
CA PHE A 190 -5.73 -7.87 5.01
C PHE A 190 -4.29 -7.98 5.51
N LEU A 191 -4.08 -8.44 6.75
CA LEU A 191 -2.73 -8.60 7.31
C LEU A 191 -1.92 -9.64 6.52
N ALA A 192 -2.53 -10.77 6.15
CA ALA A 192 -1.89 -11.78 5.32
C ALA A 192 -1.48 -11.20 3.96
N LEU A 193 -2.37 -10.47 3.28
CA LEU A 193 -2.08 -9.80 2.03
C LEU A 193 -0.91 -8.81 2.17
N ILE A 194 -0.89 -7.98 3.22
CA ILE A 194 0.17 -7.00 3.45
C ILE A 194 1.53 -7.68 3.65
N VAL A 195 1.60 -8.73 4.48
CA VAL A 195 2.84 -9.49 4.70
C VAL A 195 3.30 -10.15 3.41
N THR A 196 2.39 -10.78 2.68
CA THR A 196 2.72 -11.43 1.40
C THR A 196 3.21 -10.41 0.37
N LEU A 197 2.53 -9.27 0.20
CA LEU A 197 2.96 -8.22 -0.73
C LEU A 197 4.32 -7.61 -0.36
N ALA A 198 4.66 -7.54 0.94
CA ALA A 198 5.95 -7.06 1.40
C ALA A 198 7.08 -8.01 0.98
N VAL A 199 6.92 -9.31 1.25
CA VAL A 199 7.91 -10.34 0.85
C VAL A 199 7.99 -10.40 -0.67
N ASP A 200 6.85 -10.40 -1.35
CA ASP A 200 6.75 -10.43 -2.81
C ASP A 200 7.47 -9.26 -3.47
N GLY A 201 7.33 -8.05 -2.91
CA GLY A 201 8.00 -6.86 -3.41
C GLY A 201 9.53 -6.91 -3.29
N VAL A 202 10.07 -7.62 -2.29
CA VAL A 202 11.50 -7.85 -2.14
C VAL A 202 11.99 -8.91 -3.11
N LEU A 203 11.26 -10.03 -3.25
CA LEU A 203 11.64 -11.15 -4.12
C LEU A 203 11.68 -10.75 -5.59
N HIS A 204 10.74 -9.92 -6.04
CA HIS A 204 10.71 -9.45 -7.42
C HIS A 204 11.68 -8.30 -7.69
N ALA A 205 12.36 -7.74 -6.70
CA ALA A 205 13.32 -6.67 -6.94
C ALA A 205 14.49 -7.19 -7.79
N PRO A 206 14.81 -6.58 -8.96
CA PRO A 206 14.30 -5.29 -9.46
C PRO A 206 13.00 -5.35 -10.28
N ILE A 207 12.12 -4.38 -10.07
CA ILE A 207 10.84 -4.25 -10.79
C ILE A 207 10.81 -2.90 -11.51
N PHE A 208 10.33 -2.83 -12.76
CA PHE A 208 10.36 -1.58 -13.54
C PHE A 208 9.07 -0.75 -13.45
N SER A 209 8.12 -1.13 -12.60
CA SER A 209 6.78 -0.54 -12.58
C SER A 209 6.55 0.51 -11.49
N ASN A 210 5.94 1.63 -11.87
CA ASN A 210 5.57 2.72 -10.97
C ASN A 210 4.46 2.32 -9.98
N HIS A 211 3.48 1.50 -10.38
CA HIS A 211 2.42 1.07 -9.45
C HIS A 211 2.97 0.14 -8.37
N THR A 212 3.96 -0.69 -8.70
CA THR A 212 4.64 -1.55 -7.72
C THR A 212 5.44 -0.73 -6.71
N LEU A 213 6.03 0.39 -7.13
CA LEU A 213 6.69 1.31 -6.21
C LEU A 213 5.69 1.92 -5.22
N ILE A 214 4.58 2.49 -5.72
CA ILE A 214 3.53 3.06 -4.86
C ILE A 214 3.02 2.00 -3.87
N LYS A 215 2.76 0.77 -4.35
CA LYS A 215 2.39 -0.37 -3.52
C LYS A 215 3.43 -0.62 -2.42
N ASN A 216 4.71 -0.72 -2.76
CA ASN A 216 5.75 -1.04 -1.79
C ASN A 216 5.88 0.04 -0.70
N PHE A 217 5.82 1.33 -1.09
CA PHE A 217 5.77 2.44 -0.13
C PHE A 217 4.52 2.37 0.75
N PHE A 218 3.36 2.08 0.17
CA PHE A 218 2.12 1.96 0.94
C PHE A 218 2.19 0.79 1.94
N VAL A 219 2.63 -0.39 1.49
CA VAL A 219 2.83 -1.58 2.32
C VAL A 219 3.81 -1.29 3.46
N LEU A 220 4.93 -0.61 3.19
CA LEU A 220 5.87 -0.18 4.23
C LEU A 220 5.19 0.72 5.26
N GLY A 221 4.40 1.70 4.81
CA GLY A 221 3.63 2.57 5.71
C GLY A 221 2.63 1.79 6.57
N VAL A 222 1.95 0.80 6.01
CA VAL A 222 1.04 -0.10 6.75
C VAL A 222 1.80 -0.94 7.77
N LEU A 223 2.96 -1.48 7.43
CA LEU A 223 3.80 -2.27 8.35
C LEU A 223 4.31 -1.43 9.53
N VAL A 224 4.81 -0.21 9.27
CA VAL A 224 5.29 0.70 10.32
C VAL A 224 4.12 1.14 11.21
N ALA A 225 2.98 1.52 10.63
CA ALA A 225 1.77 1.83 11.38
C ALA A 225 1.29 0.64 12.21
N GLY A 226 1.41 -0.58 11.66
CA GLY A 226 1.04 -1.82 12.33
C GLY A 226 1.92 -2.10 13.53
N LEU A 227 3.24 -2.02 13.37
CA LEU A 227 4.20 -2.18 14.46
C LEU A 227 3.95 -1.16 15.58
N GLU A 228 3.77 0.10 15.23
CA GLU A 228 3.48 1.16 16.20
C GLU A 228 2.15 0.92 16.94
N SER A 229 1.07 0.62 16.20
CA SER A 229 -0.26 0.34 16.77
C SER A 229 -0.22 -0.88 17.68
N TRP A 230 0.57 -1.89 17.31
CA TRP A 230 0.74 -3.13 18.06
C TRP A 230 1.52 -2.90 19.36
N ILE A 231 2.61 -2.14 19.28
CA ILE A 231 3.39 -1.70 20.46
C ILE A 231 2.53 -0.87 21.40
N ARG A 232 1.63 -0.02 20.88
CA ARG A 232 0.73 0.84 21.68
C ARG A 232 -0.55 0.15 22.16
N GLY A 233 -0.87 -1.03 21.65
CA GLY A 233 -2.11 -1.76 21.97
C GLY A 233 -3.35 -1.00 21.51
N GLU A 234 -3.28 -0.40 20.33
CA GLU A 234 -4.38 0.35 19.74
C GLU A 234 -5.42 -0.58 19.09
N SER A 235 -6.67 -0.12 19.04
CA SER A 235 -7.74 -0.86 18.36
C SER A 235 -7.49 -0.95 16.85
N TRP A 236 -8.19 -1.86 16.19
CA TRP A 236 -8.13 -1.98 14.74
C TRP A 236 -8.55 -0.70 13.99
N ALA A 237 -9.53 0.04 14.51
CA ALA A 237 -9.94 1.32 13.91
C ALA A 237 -8.81 2.38 13.97
N TRP A 238 -8.08 2.42 15.08
CA TRP A 238 -6.92 3.29 15.25
C TRP A 238 -5.78 2.91 14.30
N PHE A 239 -5.49 1.61 14.14
CA PHE A 239 -4.51 1.12 13.16
C PHE A 239 -4.82 1.63 11.74
N VAL A 240 -6.09 1.59 11.31
CA VAL A 240 -6.46 2.11 9.99
C VAL A 240 -6.30 3.61 9.88
N GLN A 241 -6.71 4.37 10.91
CA GLN A 241 -6.48 5.80 10.95
C GLN A 241 -4.99 6.16 10.93
N ARG A 242 -4.13 5.28 11.47
CA ARG A 242 -2.67 5.47 11.52
C ARG A 242 -2.02 5.33 10.16
N PHE A 243 -2.40 4.32 9.36
CA PHE A 243 -1.80 4.13 8.02
C PHE A 243 -2.47 4.96 6.92
N ALA A 244 -3.73 5.37 7.09
CA ALA A 244 -4.47 6.09 6.05
C ALA A 244 -3.74 7.36 5.52
N PRO A 245 -3.09 8.20 6.36
CA PRO A 245 -2.31 9.34 5.89
C PRO A 245 -1.20 8.97 4.90
N ALA A 246 -0.54 7.82 5.08
CA ALA A 246 0.51 7.38 4.15
C ALA A 246 -0.05 7.16 2.75
N GLY A 247 -1.18 6.45 2.63
CA GLY A 247 -1.85 6.26 1.34
C GLY A 247 -2.34 7.57 0.71
N ARG A 248 -2.83 8.51 1.52
CA ARG A 248 -3.27 9.84 1.05
C ARG A 248 -2.10 10.64 0.47
N TRP A 249 -0.98 10.67 1.18
CA TRP A 249 0.23 11.37 0.73
C TRP A 249 0.85 10.75 -0.51
N LEU A 250 0.86 9.42 -0.60
CA LEU A 250 1.32 8.73 -1.81
C LEU A 250 0.43 9.06 -3.02
N LEU A 251 -0.88 9.14 -2.85
CA LEU A 251 -1.80 9.54 -3.92
C LEU A 251 -1.59 10.99 -4.36
N LEU A 252 -1.46 11.92 -3.41
CA LEU A 252 -1.20 13.33 -3.71
C LEU A 252 0.17 13.51 -4.39
N GLY A 253 1.21 12.82 -3.90
CA GLY A 253 2.52 12.81 -4.53
C GLY A 253 2.50 12.22 -5.93
N MET A 254 1.68 11.19 -6.16
CA MET A 254 1.47 10.61 -7.49
C MET A 254 0.85 11.64 -8.45
N TYR A 255 -0.20 12.36 -8.04
CA TYR A 255 -0.79 13.40 -8.89
C TYR A 255 0.18 14.56 -9.14
N PHE A 256 0.92 14.98 -8.11
CA PHE A 256 1.95 15.99 -8.27
C PHE A 256 2.96 15.60 -9.35
N PHE A 257 3.54 14.40 -9.28
CA PHE A 257 4.49 13.93 -10.29
C PHE A 257 3.83 13.62 -11.63
N GLY A 258 2.57 13.16 -11.61
CA GLY A 258 1.75 12.97 -12.79
C GLY A 258 1.70 14.23 -13.65
N VAL A 259 1.46 15.39 -13.04
CA VAL A 259 1.46 16.69 -13.70
C VAL A 259 2.89 17.17 -13.95
N PHE A 260 3.73 17.19 -12.92
CA PHE A 260 5.07 17.78 -12.97
C PHE A 260 5.91 17.19 -14.10
N HIS A 261 5.98 15.85 -14.20
CA HIS A 261 6.75 15.22 -15.26
C HIS A 261 6.21 15.51 -16.67
N LYS A 262 4.90 15.75 -16.82
CA LYS A 262 4.23 16.08 -18.08
C LYS A 262 4.37 17.55 -18.49
N LEU A 263 4.90 18.42 -17.63
CA LEU A 263 5.25 19.82 -17.97
C LEU A 263 6.55 19.87 -18.78
N ASN A 264 6.53 19.27 -19.97
CA ASN A 264 7.65 19.19 -20.91
C ASN A 264 7.17 19.44 -22.35
N LYS A 265 8.09 19.86 -23.22
CA LYS A 265 7.78 20.24 -24.61
C LYS A 265 7.14 19.10 -25.43
N ASP A 266 7.56 17.86 -25.19
CA ASP A 266 7.14 16.71 -26.01
C ASP A 266 5.77 16.18 -25.59
N PHE A 267 5.41 16.26 -24.30
CA PHE A 267 4.06 15.91 -23.85
C PHE A 267 3.02 16.91 -24.37
N LEU A 268 3.40 18.18 -24.53
CA LEU A 268 2.55 19.24 -25.07
C LEU A 268 2.48 19.27 -26.60
N ASN A 269 3.24 18.42 -27.29
CA ASN A 269 3.22 18.31 -28.74
C ASN A 269 2.21 17.23 -29.17
N PRO A 270 1.11 17.57 -29.87
CA PRO A 270 0.11 16.60 -30.33
C PRO A 270 0.65 15.44 -31.16
N GLU A 271 1.73 15.65 -31.93
CA GLU A 271 2.30 14.63 -32.82
C GLU A 271 2.96 13.46 -32.07
N VAL A 272 3.47 13.71 -30.86
CA VAL A 272 4.24 12.72 -30.08
C VAL A 272 3.68 12.48 -28.68
N SER A 273 2.65 13.22 -28.27
CA SER A 273 2.15 13.20 -26.90
C SER A 273 1.65 11.81 -26.50
N CYS A 274 2.08 11.38 -25.32
CA CYS A 274 1.53 10.17 -24.73
C CYS A 274 0.05 10.28 -24.41
N ALA A 275 -0.50 11.47 -24.12
CA ALA A 275 -1.94 11.63 -23.87
C ALA A 275 -2.76 11.23 -25.11
N VAL A 276 -2.33 11.70 -26.29
CA VAL A 276 -2.93 11.37 -27.58
C VAL A 276 -2.80 9.87 -27.85
N THR A 277 -1.58 9.32 -27.74
CA THR A 277 -1.32 7.89 -27.95
C THR A 277 -2.17 6.98 -27.04
N LEU A 278 -2.38 7.37 -25.79
CA LEU A 278 -3.21 6.62 -24.84
C LEU A 278 -4.70 6.69 -25.19
N LEU A 279 -5.17 7.87 -25.61
CA LEU A 279 -6.56 8.09 -25.99
C LEU A 279 -6.93 7.36 -27.29
N GLU A 280 -6.00 7.24 -28.25
CA GLU A 280 -6.16 6.41 -29.46
C GLU A 280 -6.51 4.96 -29.13
N GLN A 281 -6.04 4.46 -27.99
CA GLN A 281 -6.22 3.08 -27.54
C GLN A 281 -7.44 2.90 -26.63
N VAL A 282 -8.20 3.96 -26.36
CA VAL A 282 -9.48 3.82 -25.67
C VAL A 282 -10.51 3.34 -26.71
N PRO A 283 -11.34 2.32 -26.40
CA PRO A 283 -12.45 1.91 -27.26
C PRO A 283 -13.25 3.15 -27.69
N PHE A 284 -13.84 3.16 -28.88
CA PHE A 284 -14.65 4.27 -29.44
C PHE A 284 -13.98 5.66 -29.62
N ALA A 285 -12.80 5.92 -29.03
CA ALA A 285 -12.11 7.22 -29.12
C ALA A 285 -11.30 7.41 -30.41
N GLY A 286 -10.88 6.32 -31.06
CA GLY A 286 -10.06 6.36 -32.27
C GLY A 286 -10.67 7.18 -33.43
N ALA A 287 -12.00 7.16 -33.60
CA ALA A 287 -12.65 7.94 -34.65
C ALA A 287 -12.61 9.47 -34.40
N LEU A 288 -12.43 9.87 -33.14
CA LEU A 288 -12.48 11.26 -32.70
C LEU A 288 -11.07 11.89 -32.65
N ILE A 289 -10.02 11.10 -32.47
CA ILE A 289 -8.66 11.61 -32.25
C ILE A 289 -8.07 12.35 -33.45
N HIS A 290 -8.63 12.17 -34.65
CA HIS A 290 -8.20 12.88 -35.87
C HIS A 290 -8.42 14.40 -35.79
N PHE A 291 -9.30 14.86 -34.90
CA PHE A 291 -9.52 16.29 -34.70
C PHE A 291 -8.49 16.87 -33.72
N GLU A 292 -7.75 17.90 -34.18
CA GLU A 292 -6.71 18.57 -33.39
C GLU A 292 -7.21 19.04 -32.01
N TRP A 293 -8.42 19.59 -31.94
CA TRP A 293 -8.99 20.05 -30.67
C TRP A 293 -9.20 18.91 -29.66
N ILE A 294 -9.42 17.66 -30.11
CA ILE A 294 -9.53 16.48 -29.23
C ILE A 294 -8.15 16.05 -28.74
N GLN A 295 -7.13 16.15 -29.59
CA GLN A 295 -5.75 15.90 -29.19
C GLN A 295 -5.32 16.91 -28.11
N LEU A 296 -5.56 18.21 -28.34
CA LEU A 296 -5.28 19.27 -27.36
C LEU A 296 -6.10 19.08 -26.08
N ALA A 297 -7.38 18.71 -26.18
CA ALA A 297 -8.21 18.40 -25.02
C ALA A 297 -7.67 17.21 -24.22
N SER A 298 -7.10 16.19 -24.87
CA SER A 298 -6.47 15.06 -24.16
C SER A 298 -5.22 15.49 -23.38
N ILE A 299 -4.39 16.34 -23.98
CA ILE A 299 -3.14 16.86 -23.39
C ILE A 299 -3.45 17.76 -22.20
N TYR A 300 -4.13 18.88 -22.46
CA TYR A 300 -4.41 19.88 -21.43
C TYR A 300 -5.45 19.39 -20.43
N GLY A 301 -6.44 18.60 -20.88
CA GLY A 301 -7.41 17.97 -20.00
C GLY A 301 -6.75 17.04 -19.00
N THR A 302 -5.73 16.26 -19.38
CA THR A 302 -4.96 15.45 -18.42
C THR A 302 -4.31 16.30 -17.34
N LEU A 303 -3.61 17.39 -17.73
CA LEU A 303 -2.96 18.28 -16.77
C LEU A 303 -3.96 18.98 -15.83
N VAL A 304 -5.07 19.47 -16.39
CA VAL A 304 -6.11 20.18 -15.64
C VAL A 304 -6.81 19.22 -14.69
N VAL A 305 -7.25 18.05 -15.16
CA VAL A 305 -7.99 17.07 -14.35
C VAL A 305 -7.11 16.53 -13.23
N GLU A 306 -5.87 16.14 -13.50
CA GLU A 306 -4.94 15.66 -12.44
C GLU A 306 -4.70 16.76 -11.38
N THR A 307 -4.54 18.02 -11.80
CA THR A 307 -4.37 19.16 -10.89
C THR A 307 -5.63 19.41 -10.05
N VAL A 308 -6.80 19.44 -10.70
CA VAL A 308 -8.10 19.65 -10.04
C VAL A 308 -8.37 18.55 -9.03
N ILE A 309 -8.09 17.28 -9.36
CA ILE A 309 -8.22 16.16 -8.42
C ILE A 309 -7.35 16.41 -7.19
N ALA A 310 -6.06 16.71 -7.37
CA ALA A 310 -5.14 16.94 -6.26
C ALA A 310 -5.60 18.08 -5.33
N LEU A 311 -6.00 19.22 -5.91
CA LEU A 311 -6.51 20.37 -5.15
C LEU A 311 -7.82 20.04 -4.44
N CYS A 312 -8.75 19.39 -5.14
CA CYS A 312 -10.04 19.02 -4.57
C CYS A 312 -9.90 18.07 -3.38
N LEU A 313 -8.95 17.13 -3.42
CA LEU A 313 -8.69 16.18 -2.32
C LEU A 313 -8.15 16.87 -1.06
N LEU A 314 -7.37 17.94 -1.21
CA LEU A 314 -6.83 18.73 -0.11
C LEU A 314 -7.91 19.56 0.60
N VAL A 315 -8.83 20.14 -0.16
CA VAL A 315 -9.89 21.01 0.36
C VAL A 315 -11.09 20.17 0.83
N PRO A 316 -11.48 20.19 2.12
CA PRO A 316 -12.56 19.34 2.64
C PRO A 316 -13.89 19.47 1.89
N ALA A 317 -14.29 20.69 1.54
CA ALA A 317 -15.56 20.97 0.87
C ALA A 317 -15.65 20.35 -0.54
N SER A 318 -14.55 20.30 -1.28
CA SER A 318 -14.50 19.74 -2.64
C SER A 318 -14.01 18.29 -2.68
N ARG A 319 -13.75 17.65 -1.54
CA ARG A 319 -13.08 16.34 -1.50
C ARG A 319 -13.87 15.24 -2.21
N ASN A 320 -15.19 15.24 -2.05
CA ASN A 320 -16.04 14.27 -2.73
C ASN A 320 -15.96 14.42 -4.26
N LEU A 321 -15.86 15.65 -4.78
CA LEU A 321 -15.61 15.91 -6.19
C LEU A 321 -14.24 15.37 -6.61
N GLY A 322 -13.19 15.61 -5.82
CA GLY A 322 -11.85 15.08 -6.08
C GLY A 322 -11.82 13.55 -6.13
N ILE A 323 -12.52 12.87 -5.22
CA ILE A 323 -12.65 11.41 -5.20
C ILE A 323 -13.39 10.93 -6.45
N PHE A 324 -14.52 11.56 -6.80
CA PHE A 324 -15.32 11.21 -7.96
C PHE A 324 -14.51 11.37 -9.27
N LEU A 325 -13.90 12.54 -9.47
CA LEU A 325 -13.06 12.83 -10.64
C LEU A 325 -11.87 11.89 -10.72
N GLY A 326 -11.22 11.59 -9.60
CA GLY A 326 -10.11 10.64 -9.54
C GLY A 326 -10.51 9.23 -9.96
N ILE A 327 -11.61 8.70 -9.43
CA ILE A 327 -12.12 7.38 -9.82
C ILE A 327 -12.53 7.39 -11.30
N ALA A 328 -13.21 8.43 -11.78
CA ALA A 328 -13.64 8.53 -13.18
C ALA A 328 -12.43 8.59 -14.14
N PHE A 329 -11.42 9.41 -13.84
CA PHE A 329 -10.19 9.52 -14.60
C PHE A 329 -9.42 8.20 -14.67
N HIS A 330 -9.24 7.53 -13.53
CA HIS A 330 -8.57 6.22 -13.52
C HIS A 330 -9.39 5.12 -14.18
N SER A 331 -10.71 5.26 -14.22
CA SER A 331 -11.58 4.35 -14.98
C SER A 331 -11.40 4.53 -16.48
N LEU A 332 -11.29 5.77 -16.95
CA LEU A 332 -10.97 6.08 -18.35
C LEU A 332 -9.59 5.52 -18.74
N LEU A 333 -8.57 5.68 -17.89
CA LEU A 333 -7.24 5.10 -18.14
C LEU A 333 -7.26 3.57 -18.21
N ALA A 334 -8.08 2.91 -17.38
CA ALA A 334 -8.19 1.45 -17.37
C ALA A 334 -8.91 0.88 -18.60
N LEU A 335 -9.62 1.72 -19.36
CA LEU A 335 -10.25 1.33 -20.62
C LEU A 335 -9.27 1.29 -21.79
N SER A 336 -8.10 1.91 -21.67
CA SER A 336 -7.12 1.91 -22.74
C SER A 336 -6.57 0.50 -22.99
N GLY A 337 -6.71 0.00 -24.21
CA GLY A 337 -6.15 -1.28 -24.67
C GLY A 337 -4.62 -1.31 -24.76
N TYR A 338 -3.98 -0.16 -24.55
CA TYR A 338 -2.52 -0.01 -24.63
C TYR A 338 -1.76 -0.95 -23.67
N ALA A 339 -2.28 -1.18 -22.47
CA ALA A 339 -1.74 -2.12 -21.50
C ALA A 339 -2.82 -2.52 -20.48
N MET A 340 -2.57 -3.55 -19.68
CA MET A 340 -3.43 -3.89 -18.55
C MET A 340 -3.30 -2.85 -17.43
N TYR A 341 -3.92 -1.67 -17.57
CA TYR A 341 -3.85 -0.56 -16.61
C TYR A 341 -4.70 -0.75 -15.37
N ALA A 342 -5.67 -1.66 -15.41
CA ALA A 342 -6.57 -1.94 -14.31
C ALA A 342 -5.89 -2.16 -12.93
N PRO A 343 -4.72 -2.81 -12.79
CA PRO A 343 -4.01 -2.89 -11.51
C PRO A 343 -3.58 -1.52 -10.98
N PHE A 344 -3.00 -0.66 -11.83
CA PHE A 344 -2.64 0.71 -11.43
C PHE A 344 -3.88 1.53 -11.06
N SER A 345 -4.91 1.50 -11.91
CA SER A 345 -6.17 2.21 -11.65
C SER A 345 -6.86 1.72 -10.37
N THR A 346 -6.87 0.40 -10.12
CA THR A 346 -7.45 -0.17 -8.89
C THR A 346 -6.67 0.24 -7.65
N LEU A 347 -5.34 0.26 -7.71
CA LEU A 347 -4.51 0.76 -6.60
C LEU A 347 -4.83 2.24 -6.32
N SER A 348 -4.86 3.07 -7.36
CA SER A 348 -5.20 4.48 -7.21
C SER A 348 -6.60 4.67 -6.62
N ILE A 349 -7.61 3.95 -7.13
CA ILE A 349 -8.98 3.98 -6.61
C ILE A 349 -9.03 3.53 -5.15
N ALA A 350 -8.26 2.51 -4.76
CA ALA A 350 -8.15 2.11 -3.36
C ALA A 350 -7.61 3.28 -2.51
N LEU A 351 -6.56 3.97 -2.94
CA LEU A 351 -6.04 5.13 -2.22
C LEU A 351 -7.04 6.30 -2.15
N HIS A 352 -7.85 6.52 -3.19
CA HIS A 352 -8.96 7.49 -3.15
C HIS A 352 -9.98 7.16 -2.07
N CYS A 353 -10.30 5.88 -1.85
CA CYS A 353 -11.20 5.46 -0.77
C CYS A 353 -10.69 5.86 0.63
N LEU A 354 -9.39 6.13 0.80
CA LEU A 354 -8.86 6.63 2.08
C LEU A 354 -9.22 8.10 2.34
N PHE A 355 -9.64 8.86 1.33
CA PHE A 355 -10.10 10.24 1.47
C PHE A 355 -11.58 10.34 1.86
N LEU A 356 -12.34 9.25 1.78
CA LEU A 356 -13.75 9.27 2.12
C LEU A 356 -13.95 9.63 3.61
N PRO A 357 -14.85 10.58 3.91
CA PRO A 357 -15.07 11.01 5.28
C PRO A 357 -15.93 10.00 6.06
N PRO A 358 -15.75 9.86 7.39
CA PRO A 358 -16.46 8.85 8.18
C PRO A 358 -17.98 8.85 8.04
N PHE A 359 -18.60 10.03 7.83
CA PHE A 359 -20.06 10.15 7.67
C PHE A 359 -20.56 9.61 6.32
N ALA A 360 -19.78 9.75 5.24
CA ALA A 360 -20.14 9.23 3.93
C ALA A 360 -20.37 7.72 4.04
N HIS A 361 -19.54 7.04 4.81
CA HIS A 361 -19.69 5.62 5.08
C HIS A 361 -20.92 5.26 5.91
N ALA A 362 -21.32 6.11 6.87
CA ALA A 362 -22.54 5.90 7.64
C ALA A 362 -23.79 6.01 6.75
N GLN A 363 -23.80 6.98 5.83
CA GLN A 363 -24.88 7.12 4.85
C GLN A 363 -24.91 5.96 3.86
N LEU A 364 -23.74 5.55 3.36
CA LEU A 364 -23.63 4.40 2.46
C LEU A 364 -24.06 3.09 3.14
N ALA A 365 -23.71 2.91 4.42
CA ALA A 365 -24.16 1.78 5.23
C ALA A 365 -25.65 1.86 5.59
N GLY A 366 -26.29 3.02 5.49
CA GLY A 366 -27.75 3.19 5.62
C GLY A 366 -28.51 2.90 4.32
N ASN A 367 -27.83 2.92 3.18
CA ASN A 367 -28.46 2.79 1.87
C ASN A 367 -28.87 1.34 1.59
N ARG A 368 -30.19 1.12 1.42
CA ARG A 368 -30.78 -0.21 1.16
C ARG A 368 -30.17 -0.92 -0.06
N ARG A 369 -29.85 -0.18 -1.13
CA ARG A 369 -29.29 -0.76 -2.36
C ARG A 369 -27.84 -1.24 -2.17
N ILE A 370 -27.02 -0.44 -1.49
CA ILE A 370 -25.65 -0.81 -1.13
C ILE A 370 -25.64 -2.02 -0.19
N ASN A 371 -26.53 -2.01 0.81
CA ASN A 371 -26.67 -3.13 1.73
C ASN A 371 -27.19 -4.40 1.05
N ALA A 372 -28.09 -4.28 0.08
CA ALA A 372 -28.55 -5.42 -0.72
C ALA A 372 -27.41 -6.02 -1.54
N TRP A 373 -26.54 -5.18 -2.13
CA TRP A 373 -25.37 -5.62 -2.88
C TRP A 373 -24.29 -6.26 -1.98
N LEU A 374 -23.92 -5.59 -0.86
CA LEU A 374 -23.03 -6.17 0.17
C LEU A 374 -23.63 -7.42 0.82
N GLY A 375 -24.95 -7.57 0.79
CA GLY A 375 -25.68 -8.77 1.21
C GLY A 375 -25.61 -9.88 0.16
N LEU A 376 -25.64 -9.53 -1.13
CA LEU A 376 -25.50 -10.47 -2.25
C LEU A 376 -24.13 -11.15 -2.21
N SER A 377 -23.05 -10.41 -1.97
CA SER A 377 -21.68 -10.97 -1.84
C SER A 377 -21.52 -11.95 -0.66
N ARG A 378 -22.48 -12.00 0.26
CA ARG A 378 -22.52 -12.99 1.36
C ARG A 378 -23.40 -14.20 1.07
N ARG A 379 -24.17 -14.18 -0.02
CA ARG A 379 -24.99 -15.30 -0.50
C ARG A 379 -24.16 -16.14 -1.46
N ALA A 380 -24.43 -17.44 -1.54
CA ALA A 380 -23.76 -18.35 -2.47
C ALA A 380 -23.82 -17.84 -3.92
N LEU A 381 -24.97 -17.29 -4.34
CA LEU A 381 -25.14 -16.72 -5.68
C LEU A 381 -24.19 -15.52 -5.93
N GLY A 382 -24.07 -14.58 -5.00
CA GLY A 382 -23.19 -13.43 -5.21
C GLY A 382 -21.71 -13.79 -5.17
N VAL A 383 -21.32 -14.78 -4.37
CA VAL A 383 -19.98 -15.37 -4.41
C VAL A 383 -19.73 -16.01 -5.78
N ALA A 384 -20.67 -16.80 -6.30
CA ALA A 384 -20.55 -17.42 -7.62
C ALA A 384 -20.44 -16.39 -8.75
N LEU A 385 -21.25 -15.32 -8.72
CA LEU A 385 -21.17 -14.23 -9.70
C LEU A 385 -19.83 -13.48 -9.64
N LEU A 386 -19.30 -13.22 -8.44
CA LEU A 386 -18.00 -12.56 -8.31
C LEU A 386 -16.88 -13.49 -8.80
N LEU A 387 -16.94 -14.78 -8.48
CA LEU A 387 -15.99 -15.77 -8.99
C LEU A 387 -16.03 -15.85 -10.51
N LEU A 388 -17.22 -15.86 -11.11
CA LEU A 388 -17.38 -15.81 -12.56
C LEU A 388 -16.74 -14.55 -13.14
N TRP A 389 -17.00 -13.38 -12.55
CA TRP A 389 -16.41 -12.12 -12.99
C TRP A 389 -14.88 -12.13 -12.92
N VAL A 390 -14.32 -12.64 -11.83
CA VAL A 390 -12.86 -12.81 -11.63
C VAL A 390 -12.25 -13.79 -12.65
N VAL A 391 -12.92 -14.90 -12.93
CA VAL A 391 -12.48 -15.89 -13.93
C VAL A 391 -12.51 -15.27 -15.33
N LEU A 392 -13.58 -14.55 -15.69
CA LEU A 392 -13.68 -13.88 -16.98
C LEU A 392 -12.57 -12.84 -17.18
N LEU A 393 -12.26 -12.04 -16.15
CA LEU A 393 -11.11 -11.13 -16.19
C LEU A 393 -9.79 -11.88 -16.43
N ALA A 394 -9.57 -13.01 -15.74
CA ALA A 394 -8.37 -13.83 -15.96
C ALA A 394 -8.30 -14.41 -17.38
N CYS A 395 -9.42 -14.86 -17.94
CA CYS A 395 -9.50 -15.34 -19.32
C CYS A 395 -9.18 -14.23 -20.33
N LEU A 396 -9.76 -13.03 -20.16
CA LEU A 396 -9.49 -11.88 -21.04
C LEU A 396 -8.03 -11.42 -20.94
N ALA A 397 -7.46 -11.43 -19.73
CA ALA A 397 -6.05 -11.14 -19.52
C ALA A 397 -5.14 -12.16 -20.23
N HIS A 398 -5.48 -13.45 -20.18
CA HIS A 398 -4.72 -14.52 -20.83
C HIS A 398 -4.64 -14.35 -22.35
N VAL A 399 -5.76 -13.99 -22.99
CA VAL A 399 -5.80 -13.74 -24.45
C VAL A 399 -5.40 -12.32 -24.83
N LYS A 400 -4.93 -11.50 -23.88
CA LYS A 400 -4.52 -10.09 -24.06
C LYS A 400 -5.62 -9.19 -24.65
N ALA A 401 -6.89 -9.51 -24.38
CA ALA A 401 -8.06 -8.75 -24.79
C ALA A 401 -8.31 -7.57 -23.82
N PHE A 402 -7.41 -6.58 -23.80
CA PHE A 402 -7.39 -5.54 -22.78
C PHE A 402 -8.55 -4.54 -22.86
N ASP A 403 -9.11 -4.30 -24.05
CA ASP A 403 -10.30 -3.47 -24.22
C ASP A 403 -11.51 -4.09 -23.51
N GLN A 404 -11.78 -5.37 -23.79
CA GLN A 404 -12.86 -6.15 -23.20
C GLN A 404 -12.61 -6.34 -21.70
N PHE A 405 -11.35 -6.52 -21.30
CA PHE A 405 -10.95 -6.57 -19.90
C PHE A 405 -11.34 -5.27 -19.18
N GLY A 406 -11.00 -4.12 -19.75
CA GLY A 406 -11.33 -2.80 -19.20
C GLY A 406 -12.84 -2.62 -19.04
N LEU A 407 -13.61 -2.96 -20.08
CA LEU A 407 -15.07 -2.89 -20.08
C LEU A 407 -15.70 -3.77 -18.99
N LEU A 408 -15.23 -5.02 -18.85
CA LEU A 408 -15.71 -5.91 -17.80
C LEU A 408 -15.30 -5.42 -16.40
N TRP A 409 -14.10 -4.87 -16.28
CA TRP A 409 -13.58 -4.32 -15.04
C TRP A 409 -14.37 -3.08 -14.57
N LEU A 410 -14.93 -2.27 -15.48
CA LEU A 410 -15.74 -1.07 -15.16
C LEU A 410 -16.93 -1.33 -14.24
N LEU A 411 -17.44 -2.56 -14.18
CA LEU A 411 -18.51 -2.93 -13.24
C LEU A 411 -18.15 -2.58 -11.78
N PHE A 412 -16.87 -2.64 -11.42
CA PHE A 412 -16.38 -2.25 -10.10
C PHE A 412 -16.42 -0.73 -9.85
N PRO A 413 -15.68 0.12 -10.59
CA PRO A 413 -15.60 1.55 -10.29
C PRO A 413 -16.93 2.28 -10.49
N VAL A 414 -17.82 1.84 -11.40
CA VAL A 414 -19.14 2.45 -11.59
C VAL A 414 -19.97 2.39 -10.30
N LEU A 415 -19.93 1.26 -9.59
CA LEU A 415 -20.61 1.11 -8.31
C LEU A 415 -20.04 2.06 -7.25
N LEU A 416 -18.71 2.22 -7.26
CA LEU A 416 -18.04 3.13 -6.34
C LEU A 416 -18.35 4.61 -6.67
N LEU A 417 -18.38 4.99 -7.95
CA LEU A 417 -18.77 6.33 -8.40
C LEU A 417 -20.18 6.67 -7.96
N TRP A 418 -21.14 5.75 -8.15
CA TRP A 418 -22.50 5.94 -7.67
C TRP A 418 -22.56 6.09 -6.14
N ALA A 419 -21.80 5.27 -5.40
CA ALA A 419 -21.70 5.38 -3.95
C ALA A 419 -21.14 6.75 -3.53
N VAL A 420 -20.04 7.20 -4.13
CA VAL A 420 -19.44 8.51 -3.84
C VAL A 420 -20.42 9.64 -4.15
N TYR A 421 -21.07 9.60 -5.31
CA TYR A 421 -22.09 10.56 -5.71
C TYR A 421 -23.25 10.63 -4.69
N ALA A 422 -23.80 9.48 -4.30
CA ALA A 422 -24.88 9.40 -3.32
C ALA A 422 -24.48 9.97 -1.95
N SER A 423 -23.21 9.84 -1.55
CA SER A 423 -22.69 10.43 -0.31
C SER A 423 -22.40 11.93 -0.38
N GLY A 424 -22.20 12.48 -1.59
CA GLY A 424 -21.93 13.89 -1.83
C GLY A 424 -23.15 14.79 -1.65
N GLN A 425 -24.35 14.23 -1.69
CA GLN A 425 -25.63 14.94 -1.50
C GLN A 425 -25.97 15.19 -0.01
N ALA A 426 -25.05 14.93 0.91
CA ALA A 426 -25.23 15.16 2.34
C ALA A 426 -25.20 16.66 2.71
N PRO A 427 -25.94 17.12 3.75
CA PRO A 427 -25.88 18.51 4.21
C PRO A 427 -24.46 18.97 4.55
N GLU A 428 -24.15 20.22 4.20
CA GLU A 428 -22.80 20.84 4.28
C GLU A 428 -22.22 20.85 5.71
N SER A 429 -23.07 20.97 6.74
CA SER A 429 -22.70 20.92 8.16
C SER A 429 -22.09 19.57 8.59
N VAL A 430 -22.28 18.52 7.80
CA VAL A 430 -21.73 17.17 8.04
C VAL A 430 -20.40 16.97 7.30
N GLN A 431 -20.12 17.76 6.26
CA GLN A 431 -18.96 17.60 5.37
C GLN A 431 -17.67 18.25 5.91
N ALA A 432 -17.79 19.21 6.83
CA ALA A 432 -16.71 20.08 7.30
C ALA A 432 -15.66 19.42 8.25
N HIS A 433 -15.57 18.09 8.31
CA HIS A 433 -14.54 17.45 9.13
C HIS A 433 -13.18 17.44 8.39
N PRO A 434 -12.13 18.05 8.97
CA PRO A 434 -10.78 18.00 8.39
C PRO A 434 -10.29 16.54 8.41
N VAL A 435 -10.23 15.92 7.23
CA VAL A 435 -9.66 14.58 7.08
C VAL A 435 -8.13 14.69 7.15
N ALA A 436 -7.63 14.53 8.37
CA ALA A 436 -6.33 14.04 8.85
C ALA A 436 -5.02 14.24 8.05
N VAL A 437 -4.91 15.14 7.08
CA VAL A 437 -3.59 15.63 6.61
C VAL A 437 -2.80 16.17 7.81
N THR A 438 -3.49 16.81 8.75
CA THR A 438 -2.97 17.41 9.99
C THR A 438 -2.56 16.42 11.10
N ARG A 439 -2.84 15.11 10.97
CA ARG A 439 -2.48 14.09 11.99
C ARG A 439 -1.47 13.06 11.49
N THR A 440 -0.67 13.44 10.49
CA THR A 440 0.33 12.55 9.90
C THR A 440 1.44 12.27 10.93
N PRO A 441 1.72 11.00 11.28
CA PRO A 441 2.80 10.67 12.20
C PRO A 441 4.18 10.98 11.58
N VAL A 442 5.21 11.13 12.40
CA VAL A 442 6.59 11.46 11.95
C VAL A 442 7.09 10.50 10.86
N TRP A 443 6.87 9.19 11.04
CA TRP A 443 7.26 8.21 10.03
C TRP A 443 6.51 8.39 8.70
N GLY A 444 5.30 8.93 8.71
CA GLY A 444 4.53 9.25 7.52
C GLY A 444 5.16 10.39 6.72
N TRP A 445 5.69 11.40 7.42
CA TRP A 445 6.46 12.49 6.78
C TRP A 445 7.77 11.99 6.20
N ILE A 446 8.48 11.11 6.90
CA ILE A 446 9.70 10.47 6.37
C ILE A 446 9.36 9.67 5.11
N LEU A 447 8.29 8.90 5.13
CA LEU A 447 7.83 8.11 3.99
C LEU A 447 7.48 8.97 2.78
N LEU A 448 6.78 10.10 3.00
CA LEU A 448 6.51 11.08 1.96
C LEU A 448 7.82 11.69 1.42
N ALA A 449 8.73 12.12 2.28
CA ALA A 449 10.01 12.70 1.85
C ALA A 449 10.81 11.72 0.98
N LEU A 450 10.87 10.44 1.34
CA LEU A 450 11.50 9.39 0.54
C LEU A 450 10.80 9.18 -0.80
N PHE A 451 9.46 9.21 -0.82
CA PHE A 451 8.69 9.09 -2.06
C PHE A 451 8.91 10.30 -2.99
N MET A 452 8.96 11.51 -2.44
CA MET A 452 9.25 12.74 -3.18
C MET A 452 10.68 12.72 -3.72
N PHE A 453 11.66 12.33 -2.91
CA PHE A 453 13.03 12.15 -3.35
C PHE A 453 13.11 11.16 -4.53
N ASN A 454 12.39 10.04 -4.46
CA ASN A 454 12.35 9.06 -5.53
C ASN A 454 11.79 9.64 -6.85
N GLY A 455 10.73 10.45 -6.79
CA GLY A 455 10.20 11.07 -8.02
C GLY A 455 11.06 12.22 -8.56
N PHE A 456 11.85 12.89 -7.70
CA PHE A 456 12.86 13.85 -8.15
C PHE A 456 14.17 13.20 -8.63
N ALA A 457 14.38 11.90 -8.40
CA ALA A 457 15.60 11.19 -8.75
C ALA A 457 16.04 11.32 -10.24
N PRO A 458 15.14 11.41 -11.24
CA PRO A 458 15.53 11.65 -12.62
C PRO A 458 16.24 12.99 -12.82
N TYR A 459 15.77 14.05 -12.16
CA TYR A 459 16.36 15.39 -12.24
C TYR A 459 17.70 15.50 -11.52
N LEU A 460 17.92 14.63 -10.54
CA LEU A 460 19.23 14.44 -9.90
C LEU A 460 20.18 13.60 -10.76
N GLY A 461 19.70 13.02 -11.86
CA GLY A 461 20.49 12.11 -12.69
C GLY A 461 20.78 10.78 -12.01
N LEU A 462 20.02 10.44 -10.96
CA LEU A 462 20.25 9.24 -10.15
C LEU A 462 19.63 8.00 -10.78
N LYS A 463 18.35 8.08 -11.19
CA LYS A 463 17.61 6.96 -11.82
C LYS A 463 16.41 7.49 -12.61
N THR A 464 15.97 6.77 -13.63
CA THR A 464 14.80 7.19 -14.46
C THR A 464 13.62 6.25 -14.35
N ALA A 465 13.83 4.96 -14.06
CA ALA A 465 12.75 4.03 -13.84
C ALA A 465 12.16 4.16 -12.42
N GLN A 466 10.90 3.77 -12.26
CA GLN A 466 10.16 3.85 -11.00
C GLN A 466 10.22 5.25 -10.36
N SER A 467 10.08 6.31 -11.13
CA SER A 467 10.14 7.69 -10.64
C SER A 467 8.81 8.43 -10.77
N ILE A 468 7.72 7.70 -10.98
CA ILE A 468 6.36 8.24 -11.21
C ILE A 468 6.23 9.04 -12.52
N ASN A 469 7.22 8.95 -13.42
CA ASN A 469 7.21 9.52 -14.77
C ASN A 469 6.38 8.74 -15.80
N MET A 470 5.21 8.21 -15.40
CA MET A 470 4.33 7.36 -16.22
C MET A 470 3.83 8.11 -17.46
N PHE A 471 4.24 7.67 -18.66
CA PHE A 471 3.76 8.20 -19.94
C PHE A 471 3.88 9.71 -20.04
N ALA A 472 4.99 10.24 -19.53
CA ALA A 472 5.18 11.68 -19.44
C ALA A 472 5.93 12.29 -20.63
N ASN A 473 6.39 11.51 -21.62
CA ASN A 473 7.38 11.95 -22.62
C ASN A 473 8.68 12.53 -22.01
N LEU A 474 8.92 12.41 -20.70
CA LEU A 474 10.08 13.02 -20.02
C LEU A 474 11.40 12.45 -20.55
N ARG A 475 12.33 13.33 -20.94
CA ARG A 475 13.71 13.00 -21.36
C ARG A 475 14.69 13.84 -20.58
N LEU A 476 15.67 13.19 -19.97
CA LEU A 476 16.77 13.82 -19.23
C LEU A 476 18.15 13.23 -19.58
N GLU A 477 18.17 12.25 -20.47
CA GLU A 477 19.33 11.50 -20.94
C GLU A 477 20.03 12.15 -22.13
N GLY A 478 21.34 11.87 -22.27
CA GLY A 478 22.15 12.37 -23.38
C GLY A 478 22.45 13.87 -23.29
N GLY A 479 22.58 14.40 -22.07
CA GLY A 479 22.94 15.80 -21.80
C GLY A 479 21.81 16.82 -21.97
N THR A 480 20.73 16.46 -22.65
CA THR A 480 19.57 17.33 -22.91
C THR A 480 18.44 17.08 -21.90
N GLY A 481 17.55 18.06 -21.74
CA GLY A 481 16.36 17.96 -20.90
C GLY A 481 15.19 18.62 -21.61
N ASN A 482 14.02 17.97 -21.62
CA ASN A 482 12.83 18.49 -22.31
C ASN A 482 11.81 19.17 -21.38
N HIS A 483 12.08 19.19 -20.08
CA HIS A 483 11.21 19.75 -19.05
C HIS A 483 11.15 21.28 -19.10
N LEU A 484 9.97 21.87 -18.98
CA LEU A 484 9.80 23.33 -19.11
C LEU A 484 10.24 24.09 -17.86
N VAL A 485 9.99 23.53 -16.67
CA VAL A 485 10.39 24.16 -15.39
C VAL A 485 11.86 23.91 -15.02
N LEU A 486 12.42 22.74 -15.37
CA LEU A 486 13.78 22.32 -15.04
C LEU A 486 14.54 21.86 -16.30
N PRO A 487 14.70 22.71 -17.33
CA PRO A 487 15.38 22.34 -18.57
C PRO A 487 16.85 21.96 -18.32
N TRP A 488 17.49 22.64 -17.37
CA TRP A 488 18.88 22.43 -16.96
C TRP A 488 18.98 21.69 -15.63
N ALA A 489 18.15 20.68 -15.41
CA ALA A 489 18.16 19.89 -14.17
C ALA A 489 19.62 19.55 -13.74
N PRO A 490 19.96 19.74 -12.45
CA PRO A 490 21.35 19.83 -11.99
C PRO A 490 22.14 18.52 -12.19
N ARG A 491 21.45 17.38 -12.19
CA ARG A 491 22.00 16.05 -12.53
C ARG A 491 23.40 15.74 -11.93
N PRO A 492 23.61 15.93 -10.60
CA PRO A 492 24.92 15.75 -9.97
C PRO A 492 25.50 14.34 -10.08
N PHE A 493 24.66 13.29 -10.19
CA PHE A 493 25.12 11.90 -10.22
C PHE A 493 25.65 11.45 -11.60
N GLY A 494 25.39 12.21 -12.67
CA GLY A 494 25.99 11.96 -13.99
C GLY A 494 25.53 10.72 -14.77
N TYR A 495 24.78 9.77 -14.19
CA TYR A 495 24.42 8.50 -14.86
C TYR A 495 23.63 8.67 -16.17
N LEU A 496 22.91 9.78 -16.33
CA LEU A 496 22.11 10.05 -17.53
C LEU A 496 22.89 10.71 -18.68
N LYS A 497 24.14 11.15 -18.43
CA LYS A 497 24.96 11.82 -19.46
C LYS A 497 25.47 10.85 -20.51
N ASP A 498 25.82 9.65 -20.08
CA ASP A 498 26.52 8.66 -20.89
C ASP A 498 25.56 7.57 -21.38
N THR A 499 25.33 7.55 -22.69
CA THR A 499 24.38 6.65 -23.34
C THR A 499 25.06 5.74 -24.35
N VAL A 500 24.52 4.53 -24.46
CA VAL A 500 25.00 3.45 -25.33
C VAL A 500 23.95 3.14 -26.39
N GLU A 501 24.41 3.02 -27.62
CA GLU A 501 23.66 2.47 -28.75
C GLU A 501 24.05 1.02 -28.98
N ILE A 502 23.07 0.12 -28.98
CA ILE A 502 23.30 -1.29 -29.31
C ILE A 502 23.32 -1.45 -30.83
N VAL A 503 24.47 -1.90 -31.37
CA VAL A 503 24.64 -2.18 -32.81
C VAL A 503 24.39 -3.65 -33.08
N GLU A 504 24.93 -4.57 -32.28
CA GLU A 504 24.69 -6.01 -32.40
C GLU A 504 24.33 -6.60 -31.03
N PRO A 505 23.12 -7.13 -30.85
CA PRO A 505 22.59 -7.46 -29.51
C PRO A 505 23.09 -8.78 -28.91
N GLY A 506 23.92 -9.55 -29.62
CA GLY A 506 24.54 -10.77 -29.07
C GLY A 506 23.58 -11.88 -28.65
N GLY A 507 22.36 -11.93 -29.19
CA GLY A 507 21.33 -12.90 -28.79
C GLY A 507 20.55 -12.54 -27.51
N VAL A 508 20.88 -11.43 -26.83
CA VAL A 508 20.13 -10.97 -25.66
C VAL A 508 18.81 -10.33 -26.09
N GLY A 509 17.69 -10.95 -25.72
CA GLY A 509 16.35 -10.50 -26.12
C GLY A 509 16.05 -9.03 -25.77
N TYR A 510 16.50 -8.57 -24.60
CA TYR A 510 16.33 -7.16 -24.22
C TYR A 510 17.14 -6.18 -25.09
N PHE A 511 18.37 -6.52 -25.44
CA PHE A 511 19.17 -5.68 -26.36
C PHE A 511 18.62 -5.69 -27.78
N LYS A 512 18.02 -6.81 -28.21
CA LYS A 512 17.26 -6.88 -29.45
C LYS A 512 16.08 -5.90 -29.43
N PHE A 513 15.30 -5.88 -28.35
CA PHE A 513 14.20 -4.91 -28.16
C PHE A 513 14.70 -3.46 -28.20
N VAL A 514 15.78 -3.13 -27.49
CA VAL A 514 16.38 -1.78 -27.45
C VAL A 514 16.78 -1.33 -28.86
N LYS A 515 17.48 -2.19 -29.62
CA LYS A 515 17.89 -1.88 -31.00
C LYS A 515 16.69 -1.72 -31.93
N GLN A 516 15.75 -2.67 -31.90
CA GLN A 516 14.57 -2.65 -32.78
C GLN A 516 13.65 -1.45 -32.52
N SER A 517 13.61 -0.97 -31.27
CA SER A 517 12.79 0.17 -30.87
C SER A 517 13.54 1.51 -30.98
N ASP A 518 14.76 1.52 -31.53
CA ASP A 518 15.64 2.69 -31.63
C ASP A 518 15.81 3.43 -30.29
N LEU A 519 16.07 2.66 -29.25
CA LEU A 519 16.31 3.14 -27.90
C LEU A 519 17.81 3.16 -27.58
N ARG A 520 18.17 3.92 -26.56
CA ARG A 520 19.51 3.98 -25.97
C ARG A 520 19.44 3.58 -24.51
N LEU A 521 20.53 3.01 -24.01
CA LEU A 521 20.70 2.65 -22.60
C LEU A 521 21.65 3.64 -21.94
N THR A 522 21.52 3.87 -20.64
CA THR A 522 22.62 4.49 -19.89
C THR A 522 23.80 3.51 -19.83
N TRP A 523 25.02 4.02 -19.78
CA TRP A 523 26.21 3.16 -19.60
C TRP A 523 26.07 2.25 -18.38
N TYR A 524 25.49 2.78 -17.30
CA TYR A 524 25.24 2.02 -16.08
C TYR A 524 24.29 0.83 -16.31
N ASP A 525 23.16 1.03 -17.00
CA ASP A 525 22.21 -0.06 -17.26
C ASP A 525 22.76 -1.08 -18.26
N PHE A 526 23.51 -0.63 -19.26
CA PHE A 526 24.23 -1.52 -20.17
C PHE A 526 25.18 -2.45 -19.41
N LEU A 527 26.05 -1.90 -18.55
CA LEU A 527 26.96 -2.70 -17.73
C LEU A 527 26.23 -3.66 -16.79
N ASN A 528 25.16 -3.19 -16.13
CA ASN A 528 24.34 -4.00 -15.22
C ASN A 528 23.70 -5.21 -15.92
N ARG A 529 23.41 -5.09 -17.22
CA ARG A 529 22.86 -6.18 -18.03
C ARG A 529 23.94 -7.09 -18.59
N MET A 530 25.05 -6.55 -19.07
CA MET A 530 26.22 -7.33 -19.50
C MET A 530 26.78 -8.19 -18.36
N GLU A 531 26.81 -7.68 -17.12
CA GLU A 531 27.24 -8.46 -15.95
C GLU A 531 26.34 -9.67 -15.65
N ARG A 532 25.09 -9.68 -16.12
CA ARG A 532 24.14 -10.79 -15.94
C ARG A 532 23.96 -11.65 -17.18
N ALA A 533 24.52 -11.23 -18.32
CA ALA A 533 24.46 -11.99 -19.55
C ALA A 533 25.36 -13.24 -19.46
N ASP A 534 25.12 -14.21 -20.34
CA ASP A 534 25.99 -15.37 -20.45
C ASP A 534 27.42 -14.95 -20.86
N ALA A 535 28.44 -15.63 -20.34
CA ALA A 535 29.83 -15.25 -20.55
C ALA A 535 30.25 -15.27 -22.03
N ALA A 536 29.62 -16.10 -22.86
CA ALA A 536 29.88 -16.19 -24.30
C ALA A 536 29.15 -15.11 -25.13
N THR A 537 28.28 -14.32 -24.50
CA THR A 537 27.51 -13.26 -25.15
C THR A 537 28.44 -12.18 -25.71
N ARG A 538 28.37 -11.93 -27.02
CA ARG A 538 29.13 -10.88 -27.71
C ARG A 538 28.21 -9.76 -28.16
N VAL A 539 28.41 -8.55 -27.64
CA VAL A 539 27.58 -7.39 -27.96
C VAL A 539 28.44 -6.29 -28.57
N SER A 540 28.05 -5.83 -29.75
CA SER A 540 28.68 -4.67 -30.40
C SER A 540 27.86 -3.43 -30.11
N TYR A 541 28.50 -2.33 -29.72
CA TYR A 541 27.83 -1.11 -29.32
C TYR A 541 28.61 0.15 -29.70
N ARG A 542 27.93 1.28 -29.76
CA ARG A 542 28.54 2.60 -29.94
C ARG A 542 28.33 3.45 -28.69
N ARG A 543 29.42 4.04 -28.19
CA ARG A 543 29.42 4.92 -27.01
C ARG A 543 30.34 6.11 -27.30
N ASN A 544 29.84 7.32 -27.09
CA ASN A 544 30.56 8.57 -27.40
C ASN A 544 31.13 8.61 -28.83
N GLY A 545 30.39 8.07 -29.81
CA GLY A 545 30.80 8.02 -31.21
C GLY A 545 31.78 6.89 -31.57
N VAL A 546 32.39 6.22 -30.58
CA VAL A 546 33.33 5.11 -30.80
C VAL A 546 32.58 3.79 -30.90
N TYR A 547 32.92 2.99 -31.90
CA TYR A 547 32.37 1.65 -32.11
C TYR A 547 33.21 0.60 -31.38
N TYR A 548 32.55 -0.26 -30.62
CA TYR A 548 33.15 -1.39 -29.92
C TYR A 548 32.52 -2.67 -30.46
N GLU A 549 33.35 -3.54 -31.02
CA GLU A 549 32.92 -4.75 -31.72
C GLU A 549 33.05 -5.99 -30.82
N GLY A 550 31.99 -6.80 -30.77
CA GLY A 550 32.06 -8.15 -30.20
C GLY A 550 32.44 -8.24 -28.72
N ILE A 551 32.10 -7.21 -27.92
CA ILE A 551 32.50 -7.11 -26.52
C ILE A 551 31.78 -8.15 -25.66
N THR A 552 32.56 -8.83 -24.82
CA THR A 552 32.08 -9.86 -23.89
C THR A 552 32.03 -9.36 -22.45
N GLN A 553 31.49 -10.18 -21.55
CA GLN A 553 31.50 -9.90 -20.11
C GLN A 553 32.93 -9.77 -19.56
N SER A 554 33.89 -10.57 -20.05
CA SER A 554 35.29 -10.51 -19.56
C SER A 554 35.99 -9.19 -19.90
N ASP A 555 35.69 -8.61 -21.05
CA ASP A 555 36.30 -7.36 -21.51
C ASP A 555 35.86 -6.15 -20.67
N LEU A 556 34.76 -6.28 -19.94
CA LEU A 556 34.15 -5.21 -19.14
C LEU A 556 34.42 -5.35 -17.63
N ARG A 557 35.28 -6.29 -17.20
CA ARG A 557 35.55 -6.56 -15.77
C ARG A 557 35.93 -5.30 -14.98
N ASP A 558 36.86 -4.50 -15.51
CA ASP A 558 37.29 -3.27 -14.84
C ASP A 558 36.17 -2.22 -14.81
N SER A 559 35.36 -2.16 -15.88
CA SER A 559 34.19 -1.29 -15.94
C SER A 559 33.14 -1.68 -14.89
N PHE A 560 32.94 -2.98 -14.65
CA PHE A 560 32.05 -3.46 -13.60
C PHE A 560 32.55 -3.05 -12.22
N ALA A 561 33.85 -3.29 -11.92
CA ALA A 561 34.44 -2.98 -10.62
C ALA A 561 34.40 -1.48 -10.28
N ASN A 562 34.61 -0.62 -11.29
CA ASN A 562 34.68 0.82 -11.10
C ASN A 562 33.32 1.54 -11.15
N THR A 563 32.31 0.92 -11.77
CA THR A 563 31.02 1.60 -12.03
C THR A 563 29.86 0.98 -11.26
N LEU A 564 29.79 -0.35 -11.17
CA LEU A 564 28.60 -1.03 -10.66
C LEU A 564 28.62 -1.13 -9.14
N HIS A 565 27.50 -0.77 -8.53
CA HIS A 565 27.29 -0.96 -7.10
C HIS A 565 26.97 -2.43 -6.76
N ALA A 566 26.97 -2.75 -5.47
CA ALA A 566 26.50 -4.05 -4.99
C ALA A 566 25.11 -4.40 -5.54
N ARG A 567 24.87 -5.69 -5.82
CA ARG A 567 23.62 -6.19 -6.45
C ARG A 567 22.35 -5.66 -5.80
N TRP A 568 22.33 -5.56 -4.47
CA TRP A 568 21.15 -5.09 -3.73
C TRP A 568 20.88 -3.59 -3.95
N ILE A 569 21.89 -2.75 -4.15
CA ILE A 569 21.72 -1.32 -4.50
C ILE A 569 21.18 -1.22 -5.93
N ARG A 570 21.75 -2.02 -6.83
CA ARG A 570 21.30 -2.13 -8.23
C ARG A 570 19.86 -2.62 -8.35
N SER A 571 19.28 -3.24 -7.31
CA SER A 571 17.86 -3.59 -7.27
C SER A 571 16.92 -2.41 -7.07
N TRP A 572 17.44 -1.21 -6.79
CA TRP A 572 16.66 0.03 -6.60
C TRP A 572 17.15 1.20 -7.46
N LEU A 573 18.30 1.04 -8.12
CA LEU A 573 18.91 2.02 -9.02
C LEU A 573 18.70 1.60 -10.49
N HIS A 574 17.59 2.05 -11.08
CA HIS A 574 17.13 1.58 -12.40
C HIS A 574 16.98 2.69 -13.43
N PHE A 575 17.24 2.34 -14.69
CA PHE A 575 17.10 3.24 -15.81
C PHE A 575 16.14 2.65 -16.83
N THR A 576 15.25 3.49 -17.35
CA THR A 576 14.39 3.14 -18.48
C THR A 576 15.16 3.39 -19.77
N PRO A 577 15.09 2.51 -20.79
CA PRO A 577 15.66 2.79 -22.10
C PRO A 577 14.97 4.03 -22.70
N VAL A 578 15.73 4.85 -23.41
CA VAL A 578 15.29 6.18 -23.86
C VAL A 578 15.42 6.34 -25.36
N ASN A 579 14.41 6.95 -26.00
CA ASN A 579 14.53 7.41 -27.37
C ASN A 579 15.16 8.83 -27.37
N LEU A 580 16.25 9.01 -28.11
CA LEU A 580 16.98 10.29 -28.18
C LEU A 580 16.53 11.20 -29.34
N LYS A 581 15.47 10.87 -30.07
CA LYS A 581 14.84 11.76 -31.07
C LYS A 581 14.30 13.03 -30.40
N ASP A 582 14.23 14.10 -31.19
CA ASP A 582 13.64 15.37 -30.82
C ASP A 582 12.67 15.77 -31.95
N PRO A 583 11.34 15.77 -31.73
CA PRO A 583 10.66 15.53 -30.45
C PRO A 583 10.70 14.05 -30.00
N LYS A 584 10.64 13.80 -28.68
CA LYS A 584 10.64 12.43 -28.13
C LYS A 584 9.27 11.76 -28.32
N PRO A 585 9.16 10.64 -29.06
CA PRO A 585 7.91 9.91 -29.20
C PRO A 585 7.46 9.31 -27.87
N CYS A 586 6.15 9.14 -27.70
CA CYS A 586 5.64 8.32 -26.62
C CYS A 586 6.19 6.89 -26.76
N ALA A 587 6.74 6.34 -25.67
CA ALA A 587 7.17 4.95 -25.67
C ALA A 587 5.93 4.08 -25.90
N ARG A 588 5.86 3.38 -27.04
CA ARG A 588 4.88 2.33 -27.29
C ARG A 588 5.48 1.01 -26.80
N ASN A 589 4.77 0.30 -25.92
CA ASN A 589 5.10 -1.08 -25.59
C ASN A 589 4.74 -1.92 -26.81
N ASN A 590 5.75 -2.47 -27.49
CA ASN A 590 5.55 -3.62 -28.37
C ASN A 590 5.61 -4.90 -27.55
#